data_AF-A0A382FT29-F1
#
_entry.id   AF-A0A382FT29-F1
#
_cell.length_a   1.000
_cell.length_b   1.000
_cell.length_c   1.000
_cell.angle_alpha   90.00
_cell.angle_beta   90.00
_cell.angle_gamma   90.00
#
_symmetry.space_group_name_H-M   'P 1'
#
loop_
_entity.id
_entity.type
_entity.pdbx_description
1 polymer ?
#
loop_
_entity_poly.entity_id
_entity_poly.type
_entity_poly.pdbx_seq_one_letter_code
_entity_poly.pdbx_strand_id
1 'polypeptide(L)'
;MLKDQFKARLEIAKSKILKKNKDSKQSSSSNIGVAFKLSTEMVAAVVVGTIIGFILDNWFGTKPWLILIFFFVGVVAGILNVIRSAKSMQSKE
;
A
#
# COMPACT_ATOMS: atom_id res chain seq x y z
N MET A 1 -21.49 -44.76 6.89
CA MET A 1 -22.38 -44.35 5.79
C MET A 1 -22.78 -42.87 5.83
N LEU A 2 -23.53 -42.37 6.84
CA LEU A 2 -23.93 -40.95 6.89
C LEU A 2 -22.75 -39.97 7.08
N LYS A 3 -21.75 -40.36 7.89
CA LYS A 3 -20.54 -39.56 8.16
C LYS A 3 -19.66 -39.37 6.91
N ASP A 4 -19.74 -40.31 5.97
CA ASP A 4 -18.92 -40.31 4.75
C ASP A 4 -19.45 -39.30 3.73
N GLN A 5 -20.77 -39.19 3.61
CA GLN A 5 -21.44 -38.18 2.77
C GLN A 5 -21.22 -36.76 3.30
N PHE A 6 -21.20 -36.59 4.62
CA PHE A 6 -20.90 -35.31 5.24
C PHE A 6 -19.44 -34.88 5.01
N LYS A 7 -18.49 -35.80 5.18
CA LYS A 7 -17.06 -35.56 4.87
C LYS A 7 -16.86 -35.20 3.40
N ALA A 8 -17.49 -35.93 2.49
CA ALA A 8 -17.42 -35.65 1.05
C ALA A 8 -17.90 -34.21 0.72
N ARG A 9 -19.03 -33.79 1.30
CA ARG A 9 -19.54 -32.42 1.13
C ARG A 9 -18.63 -31.35 1.72
N LEU A 10 -18.07 -31.62 2.90
CA LEU A 10 -17.14 -30.71 3.57
C LEU A 10 -15.84 -30.55 2.78
N GLU A 11 -15.35 -31.64 2.19
CA GLU A 11 -14.16 -31.65 1.34
C GLU A 11 -14.38 -30.93 0.01
N ILE A 12 -15.57 -31.06 -0.60
CA ILE A 12 -15.98 -30.29 -1.79
C ILE A 12 -16.07 -28.79 -1.47
N ALA A 13 -16.64 -28.42 -0.31
CA ALA A 13 -16.71 -27.03 0.11
C ALA A 13 -15.30 -26.45 0.40
N LYS A 14 -14.46 -27.21 1.11
CA LYS A 14 -13.08 -26.81 1.43
C LYS A 14 -12.23 -26.64 0.16
N SER A 15 -12.32 -27.58 -0.77
CA SER A 15 -11.60 -27.48 -2.05
C SER A 15 -12.10 -26.32 -2.92
N LYS A 16 -13.40 -26.02 -2.93
CA LYS A 16 -13.95 -24.84 -3.63
C LYS A 16 -13.46 -23.52 -3.04
N ILE A 17 -13.37 -23.43 -1.71
CA ILE A 17 -12.82 -22.25 -1.01
C ILE A 17 -11.32 -22.11 -1.26
N LEU A 18 -10.56 -23.22 -1.24
CA LEU A 18 -9.12 -23.22 -1.53
C LEU A 18 -8.83 -22.82 -2.99
N LYS A 19 -9.63 -23.31 -3.94
CA LYS A 19 -9.52 -22.97 -5.37
C LYS A 19 -9.91 -21.51 -5.62
N LYS A 20 -11.01 -21.03 -5.01
CA LYS A 20 -11.42 -19.62 -5.03
C LYS A 20 -10.38 -18.69 -4.40
N ASN A 21 -9.73 -19.11 -3.30
CA ASN A 21 -8.62 -18.35 -2.69
C ASN A 21 -7.40 -18.29 -3.60
N LYS A 22 -7.04 -19.39 -4.29
CA LYS A 22 -5.94 -19.41 -5.28
C LYS A 22 -6.22 -18.47 -6.44
N ASP A 23 -7.44 -18.50 -7.00
CA ASP A 23 -7.83 -17.61 -8.10
C ASP A 23 -8.00 -16.14 -7.64
N SER A 24 -8.44 -15.89 -6.40
CA SER A 24 -8.55 -14.53 -5.86
C SER A 24 -7.21 -13.92 -5.44
N LYS A 25 -6.23 -14.74 -5.04
CA LYS A 25 -4.84 -14.28 -4.81
C LYS A 25 -4.17 -13.85 -6.11
N GLN A 26 -4.62 -14.39 -7.25
CA GLN A 26 -4.20 -14.02 -8.61
C GLN A 26 -5.07 -12.90 -9.23
N SER A 27 -6.23 -12.57 -8.65
CA SER A 27 -7.16 -11.61 -9.24
C SER A 27 -6.67 -10.17 -9.09
N SER A 28 -6.73 -9.41 -10.17
CA SER A 28 -6.24 -8.02 -10.32
C SER A 28 -6.71 -7.02 -9.26
N SER A 29 -7.72 -7.36 -8.45
CA SER A 29 -8.24 -6.51 -7.37
C SER A 29 -7.26 -6.28 -6.23
N SER A 30 -6.42 -7.28 -5.88
CA SER A 30 -5.40 -7.12 -4.83
C SER A 30 -4.27 -6.19 -5.27
N ASN A 31 -3.83 -6.30 -6.52
CA ASN A 31 -2.73 -5.52 -7.08
C ASN A 31 -3.09 -4.05 -7.26
N ILE A 32 -4.34 -3.74 -7.67
CA ILE A 32 -4.81 -2.35 -7.78
C ILE A 32 -4.86 -1.68 -6.40
N GLY A 33 -5.37 -2.38 -5.38
CA GLY A 33 -5.41 -1.84 -4.02
C GLY A 33 -4.02 -1.56 -3.45
N VAL A 34 -3.06 -2.46 -3.71
CA VAL A 34 -1.65 -2.25 -3.34
C VAL A 34 -1.06 -1.06 -4.09
N ALA A 35 -1.24 -0.99 -5.42
CA ALA A 35 -0.73 0.13 -6.21
C ALA A 35 -1.29 1.47 -5.72
N PHE A 36 -2.61 1.53 -5.47
CA PHE A 36 -3.27 2.73 -4.95
C PHE A 36 -2.76 3.13 -3.56
N LYS A 37 -2.53 2.16 -2.66
CA LYS A 37 -1.93 2.42 -1.35
C LYS A 37 -0.52 3.01 -1.49
N LEU A 38 0.33 2.44 -2.34
CA LEU A 38 1.67 2.96 -2.58
C LEU A 38 1.64 4.36 -3.20
N SER A 39 0.74 4.61 -4.16
CA SER A 39 0.55 5.93 -4.77
C SER A 39 0.09 6.97 -3.75
N THR A 40 -0.90 6.63 -2.92
CA THR A 40 -1.41 7.57 -1.91
C THR A 40 -0.40 7.82 -0.79
N GLU A 41 0.38 6.82 -0.36
CA GLU A 41 1.48 7.00 0.59
C GLU A 41 2.54 7.98 0.05
N MET A 42 2.91 7.84 -1.23
CA MET A 42 3.87 8.73 -1.87
C MET A 42 3.32 10.16 -1.96
N VAL A 43 2.09 10.34 -2.44
CA VAL A 43 1.47 11.67 -2.58
C VAL A 43 1.28 12.32 -1.20
N ALA A 44 0.86 11.57 -0.19
CA ALA A 44 0.68 12.08 1.17
C ALA A 44 2.00 12.63 1.74
N ALA A 45 3.12 11.93 1.56
CA ALA A 45 4.43 12.42 2.03
C ALA A 45 4.83 13.74 1.36
N VAL A 46 4.63 13.87 0.05
CA VAL A 46 4.91 15.10 -0.70
C VAL A 46 4.01 16.24 -0.25
N VAL A 47 2.71 16.00 -0.10
CA VAL A 47 1.74 17.02 0.34
C VAL A 47 2.07 17.51 1.75
N VAL A 48 2.35 16.60 2.68
CA VAL A 48 2.74 16.96 4.06
C VAL A 48 4.04 17.76 4.07
N GLY A 49 5.07 17.33 3.34
CA GLY A 49 6.33 18.07 3.22
C GLY A 49 6.11 19.48 2.65
N THR A 50 5.32 19.58 1.58
CA THR A 50 5.00 20.87 0.94
C THR A 50 4.24 21.81 1.88
N ILE A 51 3.25 21.30 2.64
CA ILE A 51 2.49 22.09 3.63
C ILE A 51 3.42 22.60 4.73
N ILE A 52 4.30 21.74 5.26
CA ILE A 52 5.29 22.13 6.27
C ILE A 52 6.19 23.22 5.70
N GLY A 53 6.75 23.00 4.50
CA GLY A 53 7.57 23.97 3.81
C GLY A 53 6.86 25.32 3.65
N PHE A 54 5.56 25.32 3.29
CA PHE A 54 4.76 26.53 3.11
C PHE A 54 4.56 27.30 4.42
N ILE A 55 4.26 26.60 5.52
CA ILE A 55 4.10 27.21 6.84
C ILE A 55 5.42 27.85 7.28
N LEU A 56 6.54 27.13 7.13
CA LEU A 56 7.87 27.61 7.48
C LEU A 56 8.27 28.81 6.63
N ASP A 57 8.07 28.73 5.32
CA ASP A 57 8.36 29.82 4.40
C ASP A 57 7.54 31.09 4.73
N ASN A 58 6.31 30.93 5.23
CA ASN A 58 5.50 32.07 5.68
C ASN A 58 5.97 32.65 7.02
N TRP A 59 6.56 31.83 7.87
CA TRP A 59 7.05 32.26 9.18
C TRP A 59 8.41 32.97 9.07
N PHE A 60 9.31 32.45 8.25
CA PHE A 60 10.66 33.00 8.04
C PHE A 60 10.75 34.00 6.87
N GLY A 61 9.69 34.15 6.08
CA GLY A 61 9.70 35.05 4.91
C GLY A 61 10.57 34.54 3.76
N THR A 62 10.91 33.24 3.74
CA THR A 62 11.84 32.62 2.78
C THR A 62 11.15 32.08 1.52
N LYS A 63 9.87 32.42 1.29
CA LYS A 63 9.08 31.94 0.14
C LYS A 63 9.82 32.12 -1.20
N PRO A 64 9.99 31.07 -2.05
CA PRO A 64 9.53 29.67 -1.92
C PRO A 64 10.65 28.66 -1.60
N TRP A 65 11.73 29.07 -0.91
CA TRP A 65 12.92 28.22 -0.72
C TRP A 65 12.66 27.00 0.16
N LEU A 66 12.01 27.16 1.32
CA LEU A 66 11.75 26.03 2.22
C LEU A 66 10.69 25.11 1.63
N ILE A 67 9.68 25.64 0.92
CA ILE A 67 8.75 24.82 0.14
C ILE A 67 9.51 23.90 -0.82
N LEU A 68 10.48 24.43 -1.57
CA LEU A 68 11.24 23.66 -2.54
C LEU A 68 12.08 22.56 -1.87
N ILE A 69 12.78 22.89 -0.78
CA ILE A 69 13.58 21.92 -0.01
C ILE A 69 12.69 20.83 0.56
N PHE A 70 11.61 21.21 1.26
CA PHE A 70 10.71 20.24 1.88
C PHE A 70 9.91 19.41 0.87
N PHE A 71 9.65 19.94 -0.33
CA PHE A 71 9.09 19.16 -1.43
C PHE A 71 10.00 17.99 -1.80
N PHE A 72 11.29 18.24 -2.04
CA PHE A 72 12.26 17.17 -2.36
C PHE A 72 12.42 16.20 -1.20
N VAL A 73 12.47 16.69 0.05
CA VAL A 73 12.49 15.83 1.24
C VAL A 73 11.24 14.94 1.29
N GLY A 74 10.06 15.48 1.01
CA GLY A 74 8.80 14.74 0.93
C GLY A 74 8.80 13.67 -0.16
N VAL A 75 9.36 13.98 -1.35
CA VAL A 75 9.52 13.02 -2.45
C VAL A 75 10.45 11.88 -2.04
N VAL A 76 11.62 12.19 -1.48
CA VAL A 76 12.59 11.19 -1.02
C VAL A 76 11.97 10.30 0.07
N ALA A 77 11.31 10.90 1.06
CA ALA A 77 10.60 10.16 2.11
C ALA A 77 9.50 9.25 1.56
N GLY A 78 8.71 9.74 0.60
CA GLY A 78 7.66 8.98 -0.08
C GLY A 78 8.22 7.75 -0.82
N ILE A 79 9.29 7.94 -1.59
CA ILE A 79 9.97 6.85 -2.30
C ILE A 79 10.52 5.82 -1.31
N LEU A 80 11.19 6.26 -0.24
CA LEU A 80 11.72 5.35 0.79
C LEU A 80 10.59 4.55 1.47
N ASN A 81 9.44 5.17 1.72
CA ASN A 81 8.29 4.48 2.31
C ASN A 81 7.69 3.44 1.36
N VAL A 82 7.57 3.76 0.07
CA VAL A 82 7.10 2.83 -0.97
C VAL A 82 8.04 1.63 -1.11
N ILE A 83 9.35 1.87 -1.18
CA ILE A 83 10.36 0.80 -1.29
C ILE A 83 10.31 -0.09 -0.04
N ARG A 84 10.19 0.50 1.15
CA ARG A 84 10.05 -0.25 2.41
C ARG A 84 8.77 -1.10 2.42
N SER A 85 7.65 -0.53 1.99
CA SER A 85 6.37 -1.24 1.84
C SER A 85 6.52 -2.44 0.89
N ALA A 86 7.10 -2.23 -0.30
CA ALA A 86 7.33 -3.29 -1.28
C ALA A 86 8.26 -4.40 -0.74
N LYS A 87 9.36 -4.02 -0.07
CA LYS A 87 10.30 -4.98 0.53
C LYS A 87 9.65 -5.80 1.66
N SER A 88 8.79 -5.17 2.47
CA SER A 88 8.07 -5.87 3.55
C SER A 88 7.05 -6.90 3.03
N MET A 89 6.51 -6.66 1.84
CA MET A 89 5.61 -7.61 1.16
C MET A 89 6.37 -8.82 0.63
N GLN A 90 7.58 -8.60 0.08
CA GLN A 90 8.46 -9.69 -0.38
C GLN A 90 8.99 -10.55 0.77
N SER A 91 9.29 -9.97 1.93
CA SER A 91 9.80 -10.74 3.09
C SER A 91 8.74 -11.55 3.84
N LYS A 92 7.46 -11.36 3.51
CA LYS A 92 6.31 -12.07 4.13
C LYS A 92 5.81 -13.25 3.28
N GLU A 93 6.38 -13.46 2.10
CA GLU A 93 6.27 -14.72 1.35
C GLU A 93 7.42 -15.66 1.72
#